data_AF-A0A7W1UU47-F1
#
_entry.id   AF-A0A7W1UU47-F1
#
_cell.length_a   1.000
_cell.length_b   1.000
_cell.length_c   1.000
_cell.angle_alpha   90.00
_cell.angle_beta   90.00
_cell.angle_gamma   90.00
#
_symmetry.space_group_name_H-M   'P 1'
#
loop_
_entity.id
_entity.type
_entity.pdbx_description
1 polymer ?
#
loop_
_entity_poly.entity_id
_entity_poly.type
_entity_poly.pdbx_seq_one_letter_code
_entity_poly.pdbx_strand_id
1 'polypeptide(L)'
;MPTVETVKGAVDTAELGPTLMHEHVFVLSTEHVQNYGAGDWWDEEERVADAVAKLDALPSIGIRTIADPTVWGLGRYIPRIQRIAGQTSVNIIVATGIYTYESVPHQYEHRGPGLLF
;
A
#
# COMPACT_ATOMS: atom_id res chain seq x y z
N MET A 1 -7.88 21.40 -12.66
CA MET A 1 -8.88 20.59 -11.94
C MET A 1 -8.20 20.02 -10.70
N PRO A 2 -8.91 19.83 -9.58
CA PRO A 2 -8.32 19.22 -8.39
C PRO A 2 -7.95 17.76 -8.66
N THR A 3 -6.78 17.33 -8.18
CA THR A 3 -6.23 15.99 -8.42
C THR A 3 -5.87 15.27 -7.11
N VAL A 4 -5.77 13.94 -7.19
CA VAL A 4 -5.25 13.07 -6.12
C VAL A 4 -4.14 12.20 -6.69
N GLU A 5 -3.03 12.08 -5.97
CA GLU A 5 -1.93 11.19 -6.34
C GLU A 5 -2.32 9.72 -6.12
N THR A 6 -2.13 8.91 -7.15
CA THR A 6 -2.21 7.45 -7.09
C THR A 6 -0.83 6.85 -7.36
N VAL A 7 -0.69 5.54 -7.21
CA VAL A 7 0.54 4.81 -7.57
C VAL A 7 0.94 5.02 -9.05
N LYS A 8 -0.04 5.28 -9.94
CA LYS A 8 0.16 5.53 -11.37
C LYS A 8 0.26 7.01 -11.74
N GLY A 9 0.30 7.90 -10.73
CA GLY A 9 0.33 9.36 -10.89
C GLY A 9 -1.00 10.03 -10.56
N ALA A 10 -1.05 11.34 -10.77
CA ALA A 10 -2.22 12.17 -10.48
C ALA A 10 -3.44 11.77 -11.33
N VAL A 11 -4.59 11.67 -10.67
CA VAL A 11 -5.91 11.45 -11.28
C VAL A 11 -6.82 12.62 -10.92
N ASP A 12 -7.66 13.08 -11.85
CA ASP A 12 -8.68 14.09 -11.54
C ASP A 12 -9.66 13.52 -10.51
N THR A 13 -9.98 14.29 -9.48
CA THR A 13 -10.99 13.89 -8.48
C THR A 13 -12.33 13.46 -9.09
N ALA A 14 -12.72 14.01 -10.25
CA ALA A 14 -13.93 13.62 -10.96
C ALA A 14 -13.84 12.22 -11.60
N GLU A 15 -12.64 11.68 -11.79
CA GLU A 15 -12.38 10.39 -12.44
C GLU A 15 -12.10 9.24 -11.46
N LEU A 16 -12.07 9.52 -10.14
CA LEU A 16 -11.84 8.47 -9.12
C LEU A 16 -12.94 7.39 -9.12
N GLY A 17 -14.18 7.77 -9.45
CA GLY A 17 -15.34 6.86 -9.37
C GLY A 17 -15.61 6.35 -7.94
N PRO A 18 -16.46 5.31 -7.79
CA PRO A 18 -16.71 4.69 -6.50
C PRO A 18 -15.40 4.17 -5.87
N THR A 19 -15.13 4.63 -4.65
CA THR A 19 -13.84 4.46 -3.98
C THR A 19 -14.02 3.78 -2.63
N LEU A 20 -13.25 2.71 -2.38
CA LEU A 20 -13.12 2.12 -1.04
C LEU A 20 -12.02 2.88 -0.29
N MET A 21 -12.41 3.67 0.71
CA MET A 21 -11.52 4.66 1.35
C MET A 21 -10.55 4.07 2.38
N HIS A 22 -10.68 2.79 2.74
CA HIS A 22 -9.77 2.12 3.68
C HIS A 22 -9.70 0.63 3.36
N GLU A 23 -8.70 0.22 2.60
CA GLU A 23 -8.42 -1.18 2.27
C GLU A 23 -6.93 -1.46 2.45
N HIS A 24 -6.53 -2.72 2.59
CA HIS A 24 -5.10 -3.05 2.62
C HIS A 24 -4.80 -4.07 1.52
N VAL A 25 -3.83 -3.78 0.65
CA VAL A 25 -3.36 -4.78 -0.32
C VAL A 25 -2.57 -5.87 0.42
N PHE A 26 -1.70 -5.47 1.35
CA PHE A 26 -1.01 -6.37 2.27
C PHE A 26 -0.84 -5.73 3.65
N VAL A 27 -0.94 -6.54 4.70
CA VAL A 27 -0.53 -6.18 6.06
C VAL A 27 0.48 -7.21 6.52
N LEU A 28 1.72 -6.79 6.75
CA LEU A 28 2.84 -7.69 7.02
C LEU A 28 3.77 -7.14 8.09
N SER A 29 4.42 -8.04 8.82
CA SER A 29 5.65 -7.70 9.53
C SER A 29 6.84 -7.97 8.60
N THR A 30 7.49 -6.91 8.12
CA THR A 30 8.57 -7.00 7.12
C THR A 30 9.71 -7.91 7.59
N GLU A 31 10.17 -7.74 8.82
CA GLU A 31 11.25 -8.55 9.40
C GLU A 31 10.83 -10.01 9.57
N HIS A 32 9.57 -10.26 9.95
CA HIS A 32 9.06 -11.62 10.10
C HIS A 32 9.01 -12.36 8.77
N VAL A 33 8.52 -11.70 7.71
CA VAL A 33 8.52 -12.26 6.35
C VAL A 33 9.96 -12.53 5.89
N GLN A 34 10.89 -11.60 6.09
CA GLN A 34 12.27 -11.75 5.64
C GLN A 34 13.01 -12.89 6.34
N ASN A 35 12.83 -13.05 7.66
CA ASN A 35 13.58 -14.02 8.43
C ASN A 35 12.93 -15.41 8.49
N TYR A 36 11.60 -15.50 8.36
CA TYR A 36 10.85 -16.73 8.63
C TYR A 36 9.82 -17.08 7.57
N GLY A 37 9.53 -16.20 6.61
CA GLY A 37 8.49 -16.42 5.61
C GLY A 37 8.99 -16.68 4.20
N ALA A 38 9.99 -15.92 3.74
CA ALA A 38 10.47 -15.98 2.37
C ALA A 38 11.02 -17.38 2.04
N GLY A 39 10.39 -18.05 1.07
CA GLY A 39 10.73 -19.42 0.68
C GLY A 39 10.07 -20.51 1.54
N ASP A 40 9.21 -20.15 2.48
CA ASP A 40 8.34 -21.05 3.24
C ASP A 40 6.87 -20.67 2.99
N TRP A 41 6.19 -19.99 3.92
CA TRP A 41 4.78 -19.60 3.78
C TRP A 41 4.56 -18.31 2.97
N TRP A 42 5.63 -17.60 2.60
CA TRP A 42 5.58 -16.42 1.73
C TRP A 42 6.23 -16.69 0.38
N ASP A 43 5.39 -16.71 -0.66
CA ASP A 43 5.78 -16.61 -2.06
C ASP A 43 5.33 -15.26 -2.64
N GLU A 44 6.27 -14.44 -3.07
CA GLU A 44 5.99 -13.08 -3.57
C GLU A 44 5.17 -13.10 -4.88
N GLU A 45 5.42 -14.07 -5.76
CA GLU A 45 4.76 -14.15 -7.06
C GLU A 45 3.31 -14.59 -6.91
N GLU A 46 3.07 -15.61 -6.08
CA GLU A 46 1.72 -16.06 -5.74
C GLU A 46 0.90 -14.93 -5.11
N ARG A 47 1.49 -14.20 -4.15
CA ARG A 47 0.81 -13.12 -3.42
C ARG A 47 0.51 -11.92 -4.30
N VAL A 48 1.41 -11.57 -5.23
CA VAL A 48 1.14 -10.53 -6.23
C VAL A 48 0.01 -10.96 -7.16
N ALA A 49 0.02 -12.21 -7.66
CA ALA A 49 -1.03 -12.70 -8.55
C ALA A 49 -2.41 -12.72 -7.87
N ASP A 50 -2.49 -13.16 -6.61
CA ASP A 50 -3.72 -13.14 -5.81
C ASP A 50 -4.25 -11.72 -5.60
N ALA A 51 -3.38 -10.76 -5.27
CA ALA A 51 -3.76 -9.36 -5.12
C ALA A 51 -4.30 -8.76 -6.43
N VAL A 52 -3.64 -9.03 -7.57
CA VAL A 52 -4.12 -8.59 -8.89
C VAL A 52 -5.49 -9.17 -9.20
N ALA A 53 -5.68 -10.48 -9.02
CA ALA A 53 -6.96 -11.14 -9.27
C ALA A 53 -8.11 -10.55 -8.45
N LYS A 54 -7.87 -10.23 -7.17
CA LYS A 54 -8.85 -9.58 -6.30
C LYS A 54 -9.18 -8.16 -6.73
N LEU A 55 -8.16 -7.37 -7.10
CA LEU A 55 -8.36 -5.99 -7.57
C LEU A 55 -9.09 -5.96 -8.92
N ASP A 56 -8.79 -6.89 -9.83
CA ASP A 56 -9.45 -6.99 -11.14
C ASP A 56 -10.91 -7.43 -11.06
N ALA A 57 -11.34 -8.02 -9.94
CA ALA A 57 -12.75 -8.30 -9.69
C ALA A 57 -13.55 -7.03 -9.32
N LEU A 58 -12.91 -6.01 -8.75
CA LEU A 58 -13.58 -4.80 -8.22
C LEU A 58 -14.37 -4.01 -9.28
N PRO A 59 -13.89 -3.81 -10.53
CA PRO A 59 -14.67 -3.14 -11.56
C PRO A 59 -16.01 -3.81 -11.86
N SER A 60 -16.13 -5.14 -11.70
CA SER A 60 -17.39 -5.86 -11.96
C SER A 60 -18.53 -5.48 -11.02
N ILE A 61 -18.18 -4.93 -9.84
CA ILE A 61 -19.12 -4.40 -8.85
C ILE A 61 -19.11 -2.87 -8.80
N GLY A 62 -18.50 -2.21 -9.80
CA GLY A 62 -18.50 -0.75 -9.97
C GLY A 62 -17.43 0.00 -9.18
N ILE A 63 -16.55 -0.69 -8.45
CA ILE A 63 -15.45 -0.05 -7.70
C ILE A 63 -14.29 0.26 -8.67
N ARG A 64 -13.77 1.48 -8.56
CA ARG A 64 -12.74 2.02 -9.47
C ARG A 64 -11.44 2.38 -8.77
N THR A 65 -11.51 2.69 -7.48
CA THR A 65 -10.37 3.16 -6.69
C THR A 65 -10.39 2.52 -5.30
N ILE A 66 -9.21 2.25 -4.76
CA ILE A 66 -9.00 1.96 -3.34
C ILE A 66 -8.00 2.95 -2.74
N ALA A 67 -8.13 3.23 -1.45
CA ALA A 67 -7.09 3.88 -0.66
C ALA A 67 -6.45 2.84 0.28
N ASP A 68 -5.13 2.69 0.16
CA ASP A 68 -4.32 1.78 0.95
C ASP A 68 -3.56 2.56 2.05
N PRO A 69 -4.05 2.55 3.31
CA PRO A 69 -3.41 3.21 4.42
C PRO A 69 -2.30 2.33 5.05
N THR A 70 -1.77 1.34 4.33
CA THR A 70 -0.59 0.59 4.77
C THR A 70 0.62 1.52 4.81
N VAL A 71 1.10 1.79 6.02
CA VAL A 71 2.22 2.69 6.31
C VAL A 71 3.37 1.94 6.99
N TRP A 72 4.38 2.68 7.44
CA TRP A 72 5.45 2.09 8.24
C TRP A 72 4.85 1.50 9.54
N GLY A 73 5.26 0.28 9.90
CA GLY A 73 4.64 -0.53 10.97
C GLY A 73 3.60 -1.56 10.48
N LEU A 74 3.09 -1.42 9.25
CA LEU A 74 2.13 -2.35 8.65
C LEU A 74 2.68 -3.12 7.44
N GLY A 75 3.98 -2.99 7.15
CA GLY A 75 4.64 -3.73 6.06
C GLY A 75 4.56 -3.05 4.69
N ARG A 76 4.39 -1.72 4.65
CA ARG A 76 4.39 -0.93 3.41
C ARG A 76 5.65 -1.18 2.58
N TYR A 77 5.46 -1.67 1.35
CA TYR A 77 6.53 -1.84 0.36
C TYR A 77 6.05 -1.41 -1.04
N ILE A 78 6.36 -0.17 -1.43
CA ILE A 78 5.85 0.47 -2.65
C ILE A 78 6.22 -0.26 -3.96
N PRO A 79 7.43 -0.85 -4.14
CA PRO A 79 7.74 -1.57 -5.37
C PRO A 79 6.75 -2.70 -5.70
N ARG A 80 6.26 -3.43 -4.68
CA ARG A 80 5.20 -4.44 -4.86
C ARG A 80 3.88 -3.81 -5.31
N ILE A 81 3.49 -2.69 -4.68
CA ILE A 81 2.25 -2.00 -5.04
C ILE A 81 2.33 -1.41 -6.46
N GLN A 82 3.48 -0.88 -6.88
CA GLN A 82 3.71 -0.43 -8.26
C GLN A 82 3.55 -1.56 -9.27
N ARG A 83 4.14 -2.74 -8.98
CA ARG A 83 3.99 -3.93 -9.81
C ARG A 83 2.53 -4.38 -9.93
N ILE A 84 1.77 -4.36 -8.85
CA ILE A 84 0.34 -4.71 -8.84
C ILE A 84 -0.47 -3.66 -9.61
N ALA A 85 -0.25 -2.38 -9.34
CA ALA A 85 -0.96 -1.28 -9.98
C ALA A 85 -0.77 -1.27 -11.51
N GLY A 86 0.39 -1.73 -12.00
CA GLY A 86 0.67 -1.91 -13.43
C GLY A 86 -0.10 -3.04 -14.11
N GLN A 87 -0.75 -3.92 -13.34
CA GLN A 87 -1.49 -5.08 -13.83
C GLN A 87 -3.01 -4.96 -13.66
N THR A 88 -3.50 -3.94 -12.94
CA THR A 88 -4.94 -3.71 -12.74
C THR A 88 -5.38 -2.34 -13.24
N SER A 89 -6.64 -2.24 -13.67
CA SER A 89 -7.27 -0.97 -14.02
C SER A 89 -7.68 -0.12 -12.80
N VAL A 90 -7.72 -0.73 -11.60
CA VAL A 90 -8.07 -0.03 -10.36
C VAL A 90 -7.00 1.03 -10.02
N ASN A 91 -7.45 2.19 -9.55
CA ASN A 91 -6.57 3.21 -8.99
C ASN A 91 -6.24 2.87 -7.54
N ILE A 92 -4.98 3.03 -7.15
CA ILE A 92 -4.54 2.77 -5.77
C ILE A 92 -3.95 4.07 -5.23
N ILE A 93 -4.61 4.67 -4.25
CA ILE A 93 -4.08 5.79 -3.47
C ILE A 93 -3.23 5.18 -2.35
N VAL A 94 -1.97 5.61 -2.20
CA VAL A 94 -1.06 5.09 -1.16
C VAL A 94 -0.82 6.11 -0.07
N ALA A 95 -0.67 5.64 1.16
CA ALA A 95 -0.39 6.48 2.30
C ALA A 95 1.11 6.59 2.66
N THR A 96 1.39 7.57 3.52
CA THR A 96 2.61 7.67 4.32
C THR A 96 2.22 7.91 5.77
N GLY A 97 3.14 7.65 6.71
CA GLY A 97 2.88 7.76 8.15
C GLY A 97 3.53 6.63 8.94
N ILE A 98 3.17 6.54 10.22
CA ILE A 98 3.65 5.55 11.18
C ILE A 98 2.42 4.95 11.88
N TYR A 99 2.34 3.63 11.92
CA TYR A 99 1.38 2.91 12.73
C TYR A 99 2.06 2.36 13.99
N THR A 100 1.54 2.74 15.15
CA THR A 100 1.98 2.27 16.47
C THR A 100 0.80 2.39 17.44
N TYR A 101 0.74 1.54 18.46
CA TYR A 101 -0.28 1.62 19.50
C TYR A 101 0.09 2.55 20.65
N GLU A 102 1.39 2.67 20.97
CA GLU A 102 1.84 3.36 22.18
C GLU A 102 2.74 4.54 21.84
N SER A 103 3.93 4.25 21.31
CA SER A 103 4.98 5.24 21.11
C SER A 103 5.55 5.20 19.70
N VAL A 104 6.03 6.35 19.25
CA VAL A 104 6.79 6.45 18.01
C VAL A 104 8.08 5.64 18.17
N PRO A 105 8.52 4.91 17.15
CA PRO A 105 9.74 4.11 17.20
C PRO A 105 10.97 4.92 17.58
N HIS A 106 11.82 4.31 18.40
CA HIS A 106 13.00 4.95 18.98
C HIS A 106 13.94 5.59 17.93
N GLN A 107 13.99 5.07 16.69
CA GLN A 107 14.87 5.65 15.67
C GLN A 107 14.51 7.09 15.30
N TYR A 108 13.25 7.50 15.50
CA TYR A 108 12.78 8.86 15.24
C TYR A 108 13.10 9.86 16.36
N GLU A 109 13.60 9.41 17.51
CA GLU A 109 14.11 10.31 18.56
C GLU A 109 15.36 11.08 18.11
N HIS A 110 16.09 10.54 17.13
CA HIS A 110 17.35 11.11 16.66
C HIS A 110 17.41 11.35 15.16
N ARG A 111 16.40 10.96 14.38
CA ARG A 111 16.37 11.11 12.92
C ARG A 111 15.21 11.98 12.48
N GLY A 112 15.51 13.09 11.81
CA GLY A 112 14.50 14.00 11.27
C GLY A 112 14.96 15.45 11.23
N PRO A 113 14.16 16.37 10.64
CA PRO A 113 14.52 17.78 10.52
C PRO A 113 14.86 18.39 11.90
N GLY A 114 16.11 18.86 12.05
CA GLY A 114 16.58 19.50 13.28
C GLY A 114 17.08 18.54 14.38
N LEU A 115 17.22 17.23 14.10
CA LEU A 115 17.80 16.26 15.02
C LEU A 115 19.27 15.96 14.69
N LEU A 116 19.92 15.18 15.56
CA LEU A 116 21.36 14.90 15.55
C LEU A 116 21.87 14.20 14.28
N PHE A 117 20.99 13.55 13.51
CA PHE A 117 21.31 12.83 12.27
C PHE A 117 20.34 13.17 11.15
#